data_AF-A0A667WPL9-F1
#
_entry.id   AF-A0A667WPL9-F1
#
_cell.length_a   1.000
_cell.length_b   1.000
_cell.length_c   1.000
_cell.angle_alpha   90.00
_cell.angle_beta   90.00
_cell.angle_gamma   90.00
#
_symmetry.space_group_name_H-M   'P 1'
#
loop_
_entity.id
_entity.type
_entity.pdbx_description
1 polymer ?
#
loop_
_entity_poly.entity_id
_entity_poly.type
_entity_poly.pdbx_seq_one_letter_code
_entity_poly.pdbx_strand_id
1 'polypeptide(L)'
;MDGSDHVIDFRALERELQAALRSDRRTHTENQAKLRAATHTHSYQEFRDIVLSCHLKPLEKKDKEGGARQQPWNPLVAPSNTQPAGRP
;
A
#
# COMPACT_ATOMS: atom_id res chain seq x y z
N MET A 1 24.00 5.95 51.41
CA MET A 1 23.31 5.09 50.44
C MET A 1 22.14 5.90 49.93
N ASP A 2 22.35 6.57 48.80
CA ASP A 2 21.35 7.42 48.16
C ASP A 2 20.24 6.52 47.60
N GLY A 3 19.01 6.70 48.09
CA GLY A 3 17.84 5.90 47.78
C GLY A 3 17.13 6.32 46.50
N SER A 4 17.82 6.92 45.54
CA SER A 4 17.27 7.43 44.29
C SER A 4 17.32 6.43 43.13
N ASP A 5 17.52 5.13 43.39
CA ASP A 5 17.89 4.16 42.35
C ASP A 5 16.73 3.55 41.53
N HIS A 6 15.46 3.91 41.77
CA HIS A 6 14.35 3.31 41.00
C HIS A 6 13.11 4.19 40.86
N VAL A 7 13.25 5.39 40.31
CA VAL A 7 12.07 6.09 39.75
C VAL A 7 11.92 5.64 38.29
N ILE A 8 11.03 4.68 38.06
CA ILE A 8 10.70 4.21 36.71
C ILE A 8 9.98 5.34 35.96
N ASP A 9 10.57 5.81 34.87
CA ASP A 9 9.90 6.75 33.95
C ASP A 9 8.91 5.99 33.06
N PHE A 10 7.65 5.95 33.50
CA PHE A 10 6.56 5.33 32.75
C PHE A 10 6.33 5.96 31.36
N ARG A 11 6.66 7.25 31.17
CA ARG A 11 6.52 7.91 29.86
C ARG A 11 7.62 7.49 28.90
N ALA A 12 8.83 7.23 29.39
CA ALA A 12 9.88 6.61 28.58
C ALA A 12 9.48 5.19 28.16
N LEU A 13 8.99 4.40 29.11
CA LEU A 13 8.56 3.02 28.87
C LEU A 13 7.40 2.93 27.87
N GLU A 14 6.41 3.81 27.96
CA GLU A 14 5.30 3.85 27.01
C GLU A 14 5.76 4.16 25.58
N ARG A 15 6.70 5.10 25.42
CA ARG A 15 7.27 5.44 24.10
C ARG A 15 8.04 4.27 23.51
N GLU A 16 8.81 3.56 24.33
CA GLU A 16 9.53 2.36 23.92
C GLU A 16 8.56 1.26 23.48
N LEU A 17 7.50 1.00 24.28
CA LEU A 17 6.47 0.03 23.95
C LEU A 17 5.78 0.37 22.62
N GLN A 18 5.41 1.63 22.40
CA GLN A 18 4.79 2.05 21.15
C GLN A 18 5.74 1.87 19.95
N ALA A 19 7.04 2.14 20.12
CA ALA A 19 8.03 1.91 19.08
C ALA A 19 8.18 0.41 18.78
N ALA A 20 8.24 -0.43 19.80
CA ALA A 20 8.32 -1.88 19.67
C ALA A 20 7.10 -2.45 18.94
N LEU A 21 5.88 -2.04 19.32
CA LEU A 21 4.64 -2.47 18.67
C LEU A 21 4.58 -2.09 17.19
N ARG A 22 5.03 -0.88 16.84
CA ARG A 22 5.08 -0.44 15.42
C ARG A 22 6.09 -1.25 14.62
N SER A 23 7.26 -1.54 15.20
CA SER A 23 8.28 -2.38 14.60
C SER A 23 7.78 -3.81 14.37
N ASP A 24 7.11 -4.38 15.37
CA ASP A 24 6.55 -5.73 15.30
C ASP A 24 5.46 -5.82 14.23
N ARG A 25 4.54 -4.85 14.20
CA ARG A 25 3.50 -4.78 13.16
C ARG A 25 4.09 -4.74 11.75
N ARG A 26 5.15 -3.97 11.55
CA ARG A 26 5.86 -3.89 10.26
C ARG A 26 6.48 -5.24 9.90
N THR A 27 7.20 -5.84 10.84
CA THR A 27 7.85 -7.15 10.68
C THR A 27 6.82 -8.24 10.36
N HIS A 28 5.65 -8.19 11.00
CA HIS A 28 4.56 -9.12 10.74
C HIS A 28 4.06 -9.03 9.29
N THR A 29 3.80 -7.81 8.78
CA THR A 29 3.36 -7.62 7.39
C THR A 29 4.42 -8.07 6.38
N GLU A 30 5.70 -7.74 6.61
CA GLU A 30 6.80 -8.16 5.74
C GLU A 30 6.96 -9.70 5.76
N ASN A 31 6.87 -10.34 6.91
CA ASN A 31 6.99 -11.80 7.03
C ASN A 31 5.82 -12.54 6.37
N GLN A 32 4.60 -12.01 6.52
CA GLN A 32 3.43 -12.51 5.78
C GLN A 32 3.65 -12.41 4.27
N ALA A 33 4.18 -11.29 3.78
CA ALA A 33 4.51 -11.14 2.37
C ALA A 33 5.61 -12.10 1.90
N LYS A 34 6.66 -12.30 2.71
CA LYS A 34 7.73 -13.29 2.43
C LYS A 34 7.17 -14.71 2.33
N LEU A 35 6.28 -15.13 3.24
CA LEU A 35 5.65 -16.45 3.20
C LEU A 35 4.77 -16.63 1.97
N ARG A 36 3.98 -15.60 1.62
CA ARG A 36 3.17 -15.60 0.39
C ARG A 36 4.06 -15.68 -0.86
N ALA A 37 5.10 -14.85 -0.93
CA ALA A 37 6.03 -14.85 -2.04
C ALA A 37 6.70 -16.22 -2.20
N ALA A 38 7.28 -16.75 -1.12
CA ALA A 38 7.96 -18.05 -1.14
C ALA A 38 7.06 -19.22 -1.61
N THR A 39 5.74 -19.13 -1.38
CA THR A 39 4.78 -20.17 -1.78
C THR A 39 4.24 -19.98 -3.21
N HIS A 40 4.31 -18.78 -3.78
CA HIS A 40 3.64 -18.44 -5.04
C HIS A 40 4.58 -18.05 -6.18
N THR A 41 5.88 -17.83 -5.93
CA THR A 41 6.82 -17.31 -6.95
C THR A 41 7.75 -18.37 -7.51
N HIS A 42 8.10 -18.24 -8.79
CA HIS A 42 9.07 -19.11 -9.46
C HIS A 42 10.42 -18.42 -9.70
N SER A 43 10.50 -17.10 -9.48
CA SER A 43 11.71 -16.28 -9.62
C SER A 43 11.95 -15.39 -8.41
N TYR A 44 13.22 -15.13 -8.11
CA TYR A 44 13.60 -14.18 -7.05
C TYR A 44 13.11 -12.76 -7.32
N GLN A 45 12.99 -12.35 -8.59
CA GLN A 45 12.50 -11.01 -8.92
C GLN A 45 11.03 -10.86 -8.49
N GLU A 46 10.18 -11.84 -8.80
CA GLU A 46 8.79 -11.87 -8.36
C GLU A 46 8.69 -11.88 -6.83
N PHE A 47 9.55 -12.66 -6.17
CA PHE A 47 9.62 -12.70 -4.72
C PHE A 47 9.90 -11.31 -4.14
N ARG A 48 10.93 -10.64 -4.68
CA ARG A 48 11.35 -9.31 -4.24
C ARG A 48 10.24 -8.29 -4.42
N ASP A 49 9.55 -8.32 -5.56
CA ASP A 49 8.49 -7.36 -5.86
C ASP A 49 7.28 -7.53 -4.93
N ILE A 50 6.90 -8.77 -4.58
CA ILE A 50 5.84 -9.03 -3.61
C ILE A 50 6.23 -8.56 -2.20
N VAL A 51 7.47 -8.80 -1.77
CA VAL A 51 7.93 -8.39 -0.43
C VAL A 51 8.04 -6.87 -0.34
N LEU A 52 8.60 -6.21 -1.37
CA LEU A 52 8.70 -4.75 -1.39
C LEU A 52 7.34 -4.08 -1.42
N SER A 53 6.36 -4.63 -2.14
CA SER A 53 5.03 -4.06 -2.29
C SER A 53 4.09 -4.31 -1.08
N CYS A 54 4.53 -5.01 -0.03
CA CYS A 54 3.68 -5.42 1.08
C CYS A 54 3.06 -4.27 1.90
N HIS A 55 3.66 -3.09 1.85
CA HIS A 55 3.20 -1.89 2.56
C HIS A 55 2.17 -1.07 1.77
N LEU A 56 1.92 -1.43 0.52
CA LEU A 56 0.93 -0.76 -0.32
C LEU A 56 -0.48 -1.10 0.16
N LYS A 57 -1.33 -0.07 0.30
CA LYS A 57 -2.75 -0.27 0.59
C LYS A 57 -3.46 -0.69 -0.70
N PRO A 58 -4.36 -1.70 -0.65
CA PRO A 58 -5.22 -2.00 -1.79
C PRO A 58 -6.02 -0.78 -2.20
N LEU A 59 -6.14 -0.54 -3.51
CA LEU A 59 -6.96 0.54 -4.06
C LEU A 59 -8.43 0.35 -3.66
N GLU A 60 -9.03 1.37 -3.05
CA GLU A 60 -10.44 1.38 -2.71
C GLU A 60 -11.30 1.61 -3.96
N LYS A 61 -12.60 1.27 -3.90
CA LYS A 61 -13.51 1.47 -5.05
C LYS A 61 -13.56 2.93 -5.49
N LYS A 62 -13.52 3.85 -4.53
CA LYS A 62 -13.48 5.30 -4.74
C LYS A 62 -12.21 5.77 -5.47
N ASP A 63 -11.10 5.03 -5.33
CA ASP A 63 -9.85 5.33 -6.06
C ASP A 63 -9.93 4.88 -7.53
N LYS A 64 -10.75 3.87 -7.82
CA LYS A 64 -10.97 3.33 -9.18
C LYS A 64 -11.97 4.16 -9.96
N GLU A 65 -12.96 4.69 -9.25
CA GLU A 65 -13.91 5.68 -9.73
C GLU A 65 -13.20 7.04 -9.85
N GLY A 66 -12.21 7.12 -10.74
CA GLY A 66 -11.64 8.40 -11.14
C GLY A 66 -12.80 9.30 -11.55
N GLY A 67 -13.00 10.41 -10.83
CA GLY A 67 -13.97 11.44 -11.22
C GLY A 67 -13.83 11.79 -12.70
N ALA A 68 -14.88 12.35 -13.30
CA ALA A 68 -15.00 12.60 -14.74
C ALA A 68 -13.62 12.86 -15.38
N ARG A 69 -13.09 11.85 -16.07
CA ARG A 69 -11.76 11.94 -16.66
C ARG A 69 -11.81 13.06 -17.70
N GLN A 70 -11.17 14.18 -17.39
CA GLN A 70 -11.11 15.36 -18.26
C GLN A 70 -10.40 15.06 -19.58
N GLN A 71 -9.72 13.91 -19.69
CA GLN A 71 -8.99 13.47 -20.87
C GLN A 71 -9.29 12.00 -21.18
N PRO A 72 -9.55 11.65 -22.45
CA PRO A 72 -9.56 10.27 -22.91
C PRO A 72 -8.23 9.59 -22.59
N TRP A 73 -8.27 8.33 -22.14
CA TRP A 73 -7.06 7.52 -21.92
C TRP A 73 -6.24 7.34 -23.21
N ASN A 74 -6.89 7.47 -24.37
CA ASN A 74 -6.24 7.41 -25.67
C ASN A 74 -6.52 8.70 -26.47
N PRO A 75 -5.48 9.51 -26.77
CA PRO A 75 -5.64 10.73 -27.56
C PRO A 75 -6.04 10.46 -29.03
N LEU A 76 -5.95 9.22 -29.51
CA LEU A 76 -6.34 8.83 -30.87
C LEU A 76 -7.82 8.48 -31.01
N VAL A 77 -8.58 8.42 -29.90
CA VAL A 77 -10.03 8.17 -29.94
C VAL A 77 -10.74 9.48 -30.25
N ALA A 78 -11.04 9.72 -31.52
CA ALA A 78 -11.95 10.78 -31.91
C ALA A 78 -13.37 10.46 -31.40
N PRO A 79 -14.13 11.45 -30.87
CA PRO A 79 -15.54 11.25 -30.59
C PRO A 79 -16.25 10.98 -31.92
N SER A 80 -16.77 9.76 -32.10
CA SER A 80 -17.56 9.40 -33.27
C SER A 80 -18.84 10.24 -33.28
N ASN A 81 -18.81 11.38 -33.94
CA ASN A 81 -20.01 12.16 -34.23
C ASN A 81 -20.79 11.41 -35.31
N THR A 82 -21.82 10.70 -34.89
CA THR A 82 -22.84 10.07 -35.75
C THR A 82 -23.32 11.09 -36.78
N GLN A 83 -22.98 10.89 -38.06
CA GLN A 83 -23.63 11.62 -39.14
C GLN A 83 -25.12 11.23 -39.16
N PRO A 84 -26.07 12.18 -39.10
CA PRO A 84 -27.45 11.88 -39.43
C PRO A 84 -27.53 11.61 -40.94
N ALA A 85 -27.93 10.39 -41.28
CA ALA A 85 -28.24 9.96 -42.62
C ALA A 85 -29.28 10.90 -43.24
N GLY A 86 -28.93 11.52 -44.36
CA GLY A 86 -29.87 12.29 -45.15
C GLY A 86 -29.21 12.85 -46.39
N ARG A 87 -29.45 12.21 -47.54
CA ARG A 87 -29.97 12.85 -48.77
C ARG A 87 -30.19 11.81 -49.89
N PRO A 88 -31.00 12.18 -50.92
CA PRO A 88 -32.04 11.35 -51.56
C PRO A 88 -31.55 10.32 -52.57
#